data_AF-A0A2T0K2C4-F1
#
_entry.id   AF-A0A2T0K2C4-F1
#
_cell.length_a   1.000
_cell.length_b   1.000
_cell.length_c   1.000
_cell.angle_alpha   90.00
_cell.angle_beta   90.00
_cell.angle_gamma   90.00
#
_symmetry.space_group_name_H-M   'P 1'
#
loop_
_entity.id
_entity.type
_entity.pdbx_description
1 polymer ?
#
loop_
_entity_poly.entity_id
_entity_poly.type
_entity_poly.pdbx_seq_one_letter_code
_entity_poly.pdbx_strand_id
1 'polypeptide(L)'
;MTAPLPEPEPSPLAAANQRIRDTAKWLVASAAAIGAALIAGSQLSSIGRLEAGWPTSEATARLWVATAGAVVGLTAVVFAITAALRVLLPVQVLIADLAESWEKPGPDMRPVVEFFRRRPKFLQGTATPADLADRRARLVERLGKDGAPADLHERIEAMDRRIEAVEDVASHEALKVAFERCLRRLLVAAAVAAVGIVAFAWAANPPAKTVTADLRNARLSGAFLRDADLRNAKLDGADLTGADLTGADLTGASLTKVVWSRTTCPDGSVSDENAGTCQGHLSPG
;
A
#
# COMPACT_ATOMS: atom_id res chain seq x y z
N MET A 1 -53.36 -8.27 -20.88
CA MET A 1 -51.93 -8.10 -20.51
C MET A 1 -51.87 -6.97 -19.50
N THR A 2 -51.85 -7.29 -18.21
CA THR A 2 -51.62 -6.30 -17.16
C THR A 2 -50.17 -5.85 -17.26
N ALA A 3 -49.94 -4.55 -17.36
CA ALA A 3 -48.60 -3.99 -17.28
C ALA A 3 -47.96 -4.45 -15.96
N PRO A 4 -46.67 -4.86 -15.96
CA PRO A 4 -45.99 -5.18 -14.72
C PRO A 4 -46.07 -3.95 -13.79
N LEU A 5 -46.47 -4.18 -12.55
CA LEU A 5 -46.50 -3.13 -11.54
C LEU A 5 -45.10 -2.51 -11.44
N PRO A 6 -44.98 -1.18 -11.39
CA PRO A 6 -43.68 -0.53 -11.23
C PRO A 6 -43.01 -1.06 -9.97
N GLU A 7 -41.73 -1.44 -10.08
CA GLU A 7 -40.98 -1.92 -8.93
C GLU A 7 -41.00 -0.85 -7.82
N PRO A 8 -41.22 -1.24 -6.55
CA PRO A 8 -41.26 -0.28 -5.45
C PRO A 8 -39.93 0.45 -5.35
N GLU A 9 -39.98 1.78 -5.21
CA GLU A 9 -38.76 2.57 -5.03
C GLU A 9 -37.98 2.05 -3.80
N PRO A 10 -36.66 1.88 -3.91
CA PRO A 10 -35.85 1.33 -2.83
C PRO A 10 -35.89 2.26 -1.61
N SER A 11 -35.97 1.66 -0.42
CA SER A 11 -35.97 2.43 0.82
C SER A 11 -34.72 3.33 0.92
N PRO A 12 -34.78 4.49 1.61
CA PRO A 12 -33.63 5.37 1.80
C PRO A 12 -32.41 4.63 2.40
N LEU A 13 -32.65 3.64 3.26
CA LEU A 13 -31.63 2.77 3.84
C LEU A 13 -31.02 1.81 2.81
N ALA A 14 -31.84 1.20 1.95
CA ALA A 14 -31.36 0.35 0.87
C ALA A 14 -30.47 1.14 -0.11
N ALA A 15 -30.88 2.36 -0.47
CA ALA A 15 -30.09 3.26 -1.31
C ALA A 15 -28.76 3.66 -0.63
N ALA A 16 -28.76 3.94 0.67
CA ALA A 16 -27.54 4.22 1.43
C ALA A 16 -26.58 3.01 1.48
N ASN A 17 -27.11 1.80 1.72
CA ASN A 17 -26.34 0.56 1.71
C ASN A 17 -25.70 0.28 0.34
N GLN A 18 -26.41 0.60 -0.74
CA GLN A 18 -25.86 0.45 -2.09
C GLN A 18 -24.70 1.42 -2.35
N ARG A 19 -24.81 2.69 -1.94
CA ARG A 19 -23.71 3.67 -2.04
C ARG A 19 -22.45 3.21 -1.30
N ILE A 20 -22.60 2.63 -0.12
CA ILE A 20 -21.48 2.06 0.66
C ILE A 20 -20.81 0.93 -0.14
N ARG A 21 -21.59 0.02 -0.72
CA ARG A 21 -21.05 -1.08 -1.54
C ARG A 21 -20.34 -0.59 -2.80
N ASP A 22 -20.90 0.39 -3.49
CA ASP A 22 -20.28 0.93 -4.71
C ASP A 22 -18.97 1.68 -4.40
N THR A 23 -18.93 2.40 -3.29
CA THR A 23 -17.68 3.02 -2.78
C THR A 23 -16.64 1.95 -2.46
N ALA A 24 -17.04 0.84 -1.85
CA ALA A 24 -16.14 -0.27 -1.55
C ALA A 24 -15.57 -0.92 -2.82
N LYS A 25 -16.39 -1.14 -3.85
CA LYS A 25 -15.93 -1.67 -5.16
C LYS A 25 -14.86 -0.79 -5.78
N TRP A 26 -15.06 0.53 -5.77
CA TRP A 26 -14.11 1.49 -6.32
C TRP A 26 -12.77 1.43 -5.58
N LEU A 27 -12.82 1.37 -4.24
CA LEU A 27 -11.64 1.18 -3.39
C LEU A 27 -10.84 -0.09 -3.72
N VAL A 28 -11.53 -1.21 -3.99
CA VAL A 28 -10.87 -2.47 -4.41
C VAL A 28 -10.16 -2.29 -5.74
N ALA A 29 -10.85 -1.71 -6.72
CA ALA A 29 -10.32 -1.51 -8.06
C ALA A 29 -9.06 -0.61 -8.03
N SER A 30 -9.07 0.46 -7.25
CA SER A 30 -7.91 1.33 -7.07
C SER A 30 -6.74 0.60 -6.41
N ALA A 31 -6.98 -0.20 -5.37
CA ALA A 31 -5.92 -0.96 -4.69
C ALA A 31 -5.28 -2.00 -5.63
N ALA A 32 -6.09 -2.69 -6.44
CA ALA A 32 -5.60 -3.65 -7.42
C ALA A 32 -4.78 -2.99 -8.54
N ALA A 33 -5.22 -1.82 -9.02
CA ALA A 33 -4.50 -1.05 -10.05
C ALA A 33 -3.12 -0.59 -9.57
N ILE A 34 -3.01 -0.13 -8.31
CA ILE A 34 -1.72 0.21 -7.70
C ILE A 34 -0.81 -1.02 -7.65
N GLY A 35 -1.32 -2.17 -7.20
CA GLY A 35 -0.57 -3.43 -7.16
C GLY A 35 -0.04 -3.86 -8.54
N ALA A 36 -0.85 -3.75 -9.59
CA ALA A 36 -0.46 -4.11 -10.96
C ALA A 36 0.61 -3.15 -11.53
N ALA A 37 0.47 -1.84 -11.31
CA ALA A 37 1.45 -0.84 -11.75
C ALA A 37 2.83 -1.06 -11.08
N LEU A 38 2.85 -1.54 -9.84
CA LEU A 38 4.08 -1.80 -9.09
C LEU A 38 4.82 -3.03 -9.61
N ILE A 39 4.10 -4.10 -9.97
CA ILE A 39 4.69 -5.30 -10.56
C ILE A 39 5.23 -4.96 -11.95
N ALA A 40 4.45 -4.25 -12.77
CA ALA A 40 4.84 -3.87 -14.13
C ALA A 40 6.00 -2.85 -14.17
N GLY A 41 6.10 -1.97 -13.18
CA GLY A 41 7.16 -0.96 -13.07
C GLY A 41 8.48 -1.48 -12.47
N SER A 42 8.45 -2.65 -11.81
CA SER A 42 9.67 -3.25 -11.28
C SER A 42 10.54 -3.78 -12.43
N GLN A 43 11.61 -3.05 -12.75
CA GLN A 43 12.69 -3.49 -13.62
C GLN A 43 13.42 -4.68 -12.98
N LEU A 44 12.81 -5.88 -12.97
CA LEU A 44 13.36 -7.13 -12.44
C LEU A 44 14.65 -7.58 -13.16
N SER A 45 14.98 -6.94 -14.30
CA SER A 45 16.10 -7.31 -15.16
C SER A 45 17.48 -7.15 -14.53
N SER A 46 17.63 -6.32 -13.47
CA SER A 46 18.91 -6.14 -12.76
C SER A 46 19.13 -7.14 -11.61
N ILE A 47 18.06 -7.67 -11.01
CA ILE A 47 18.11 -8.57 -9.84
C ILE A 47 18.69 -9.94 -10.22
N GLY A 48 18.45 -10.41 -11.44
CA GLY A 48 18.99 -11.68 -11.95
C GLY A 48 20.52 -11.73 -12.07
N ARG A 49 21.22 -10.62 -11.81
CA ARG A 49 22.69 -10.54 -11.76
C ARG A 49 23.26 -10.53 -10.32
N LEU A 50 22.41 -10.56 -9.29
CA LEU A 50 22.85 -10.60 -7.90
C LEU A 50 23.20 -12.04 -7.51
N GLU A 51 24.40 -12.26 -6.97
CA GLU A 51 24.81 -13.57 -6.46
C GLU A 51 23.90 -13.99 -5.29
N ALA A 52 23.35 -15.20 -5.36
CA ALA A 52 22.52 -15.74 -4.29
C ALA A 52 23.39 -16.14 -3.09
N GLY A 53 23.05 -15.65 -1.90
CA GLY A 53 23.79 -15.94 -0.67
C GLY A 53 23.19 -15.31 0.58
N TRP A 54 23.71 -15.68 1.74
CA TRP A 54 23.39 -15.03 3.02
C TRP A 54 23.89 -13.56 3.00
N PRO A 55 23.20 -12.62 3.70
CA PRO A 55 23.47 -11.18 3.65
C PRO A 55 24.78 -10.83 4.35
N THR A 56 25.88 -11.14 3.67
CA THR A 56 27.27 -10.99 4.13
C THR A 56 28.00 -9.90 3.33
N SER A 57 27.40 -9.43 2.24
CA SER A 57 27.88 -8.36 1.37
C SER A 57 26.76 -7.37 1.05
N GLU A 58 27.09 -6.17 0.58
CA GLU A 58 26.08 -5.18 0.19
C GLU A 58 25.14 -5.72 -0.90
N ALA A 59 25.67 -6.46 -1.89
CA ALA A 59 24.89 -7.04 -2.97
C ALA A 59 23.88 -8.10 -2.46
N THR A 60 24.32 -8.99 -1.58
CA THR A 60 23.44 -10.02 -0.98
C THR A 60 22.43 -9.39 -0.03
N ALA A 61 22.81 -8.38 0.76
CA ALA A 61 21.89 -7.64 1.62
C ALA A 61 20.76 -6.96 0.83
N ARG A 62 21.08 -6.34 -0.31
CA ARG A 62 20.07 -5.74 -1.20
C ARG A 62 19.11 -6.78 -1.78
N LEU A 63 19.60 -7.96 -2.16
CA LEU A 63 18.74 -9.06 -2.60
C LEU A 63 17.72 -9.47 -1.50
N TRP A 64 18.17 -9.55 -0.24
CA TRP A 64 17.29 -9.85 0.89
C TRP A 64 16.28 -8.72 1.17
N VAL A 65 16.67 -7.45 1.04
CA VAL A 65 15.75 -6.32 1.17
C VAL A 65 14.72 -6.30 0.04
N ALA A 66 15.13 -6.57 -1.20
CA ALA A 66 14.22 -6.65 -2.34
C ALA A 66 13.20 -7.79 -2.15
N THR A 67 13.66 -8.99 -1.80
CA THR A 67 12.77 -10.13 -1.57
C THR A 67 11.81 -9.88 -0.42
N ALA A 68 12.27 -9.35 0.71
CA ALA A 68 11.40 -8.96 1.82
C ALA A 68 10.37 -7.89 1.41
N GLY A 69 10.80 -6.84 0.71
CA GLY A 69 9.92 -5.78 0.21
C GLY A 69 8.83 -6.30 -0.72
N ALA A 70 9.17 -7.22 -1.63
CA ALA A 70 8.22 -7.86 -2.54
C ALA A 70 7.21 -8.73 -1.79
N VAL A 71 7.64 -9.55 -0.83
CA VAL A 71 6.76 -10.39 0.00
C VAL A 71 5.80 -9.53 0.82
N VAL A 72 6.31 -8.47 1.44
CA VAL A 72 5.49 -7.52 2.21
C VAL A 72 4.44 -6.85 1.31
N GLY A 73 4.85 -6.38 0.13
CA GLY A 73 3.95 -5.76 -0.85
C GLY A 73 2.84 -6.70 -1.30
N LEU A 74 3.18 -7.93 -1.71
CA LEU A 74 2.20 -8.94 -2.14
C LEU A 74 1.24 -9.33 -1.01
N THR A 75 1.75 -9.52 0.21
CA THR A 75 0.94 -9.86 1.38
C THR A 75 -0.06 -8.75 1.70
N ALA A 76 0.37 -7.49 1.62
CA ALA A 76 -0.50 -6.33 1.83
C ALA A 76 -1.62 -6.25 0.78
N VAL A 77 -1.33 -6.57 -0.49
CA VAL A 77 -2.35 -6.63 -1.57
C VAL A 77 -3.39 -7.72 -1.30
N VAL A 78 -2.95 -8.94 -0.96
CA VAL A 78 -3.87 -10.06 -0.63
C VAL A 78 -4.76 -9.71 0.56
N PHE A 79 -4.17 -9.11 1.59
CA PHE A 79 -4.91 -8.65 2.76
C PHE A 79 -5.94 -7.57 2.40
N ALA A 80 -5.58 -6.61 1.54
CA ALA A 80 -6.49 -5.58 1.06
C ALA A 80 -7.69 -6.18 0.30
N ILE A 81 -7.45 -7.13 -0.60
CA ILE A 81 -8.52 -7.84 -1.34
C ILE A 81 -9.45 -8.56 -0.35
N THR A 82 -8.90 -9.28 0.61
CA THR A 82 -9.68 -10.05 1.59
C THR A 82 -10.50 -9.13 2.50
N ALA A 83 -9.94 -8.00 2.93
CA ALA A 83 -10.64 -7.00 3.71
C ALA A 83 -11.83 -6.42 2.92
N ALA A 84 -11.65 -6.16 1.63
CA ALA A 84 -12.69 -5.58 0.81
C ALA A 84 -13.80 -6.57 0.42
N LEU A 85 -13.47 -7.84 0.16
CA LEU A 85 -14.45 -8.90 -0.06
C LEU A 85 -15.44 -9.02 1.11
N ARG A 86 -14.99 -8.79 2.35
CA ARG A 86 -15.88 -8.80 3.52
C ARG A 86 -16.96 -7.71 3.49
N VAL A 87 -16.73 -6.58 2.84
CA VAL A 87 -17.74 -5.49 2.72
C VAL A 87 -18.74 -5.79 1.61
N LEU A 88 -18.33 -6.56 0.60
CA LEU A 88 -19.21 -6.96 -0.50
C LEU A 88 -20.17 -8.08 -0.09
N LEU A 89 -19.84 -8.85 0.95
CA LEU A 89 -20.74 -9.84 1.51
C LEU A 89 -21.98 -9.17 2.15
N PRO A 90 -23.18 -9.72 1.94
CA PRO A 90 -24.39 -9.20 2.56
C PRO A 90 -24.27 -9.29 4.09
N VAL A 91 -24.43 -8.15 4.76
CA VAL A 91 -24.55 -8.07 6.22
C VAL A 91 -26.03 -7.98 6.54
N GLN A 92 -26.58 -9.02 7.16
CA GLN A 92 -27.93 -9.04 7.68
C GLN A 92 -27.85 -9.31 9.19
N VAL A 93 -28.59 -8.52 9.95
CA VAL A 93 -28.72 -8.65 11.40
C VAL A 93 -30.18 -8.86 11.72
N LEU A 94 -30.51 -10.07 12.17
CA LEU A 94 -31.86 -10.40 12.59
C LEU A 94 -32.11 -9.94 14.02
N ILE A 95 -33.38 -9.80 14.38
CA ILE A 95 -33.78 -9.45 15.73
C ILE A 95 -33.30 -10.49 16.76
N ALA A 96 -33.21 -11.76 16.33
CA ALA A 96 -32.68 -12.86 17.14
C ALA A 96 -31.17 -12.67 17.44
N ASP A 97 -30.37 -12.33 16.42
CA ASP A 97 -28.93 -12.08 16.59
C ASP A 97 -28.68 -10.88 17.52
N LEU A 98 -29.50 -9.84 17.38
CA LEU A 98 -29.45 -8.64 18.20
C LEU A 98 -29.85 -8.94 19.65
N ALA A 99 -30.84 -9.81 19.86
CA ALA A 99 -31.28 -10.26 21.18
C ALA A 99 -30.21 -11.12 21.87
N GLU A 100 -29.63 -12.10 21.16
CA GLU A 100 -28.57 -12.97 21.70
C GLU A 100 -27.32 -12.16 22.09
N SER A 101 -26.94 -11.20 21.24
CA SER A 101 -25.78 -10.34 21.48
C SER A 101 -26.06 -9.20 22.47
N TRP A 102 -27.30 -9.06 22.98
CA TRP A 102 -27.72 -7.87 23.69
C TRP A 102 -26.96 -7.65 24.99
N GLU A 103 -26.74 -8.69 25.80
CA GLU A 103 -26.05 -8.56 27.09
C GLU A 103 -24.53 -8.49 26.94
N LYS A 104 -23.96 -9.39 26.12
CA LYS A 104 -22.52 -9.55 25.92
C LYS A 104 -22.16 -9.48 24.43
N PRO A 105 -22.17 -8.28 23.83
CA PRO A 105 -21.93 -8.17 22.41
C PRO A 105 -20.46 -8.45 22.04
N GLY A 106 -20.29 -9.32 21.05
CA GLY A 106 -19.00 -9.52 20.36
C GLY A 106 -18.48 -8.22 19.72
N PRO A 107 -17.21 -8.18 19.29
CA PRO A 107 -16.57 -6.96 18.76
C PRO A 107 -17.31 -6.35 17.57
N ASP A 108 -18.00 -7.18 16.79
CA ASP A 108 -18.69 -6.75 15.57
C ASP A 108 -20.09 -6.19 15.85
N MET A 109 -20.80 -6.78 16.82
CA MET A 109 -22.15 -6.37 17.23
C MET A 109 -22.16 -5.27 18.30
N ARG A 110 -21.04 -5.05 18.99
CA ARG A 110 -20.94 -4.06 20.07
C ARG A 110 -21.35 -2.65 19.66
N PRO A 111 -20.91 -2.10 18.52
CA PRO A 111 -21.34 -0.76 18.12
C PRO A 111 -22.83 -0.71 17.76
N VAL A 112 -23.38 -1.80 17.21
CA VAL A 112 -24.81 -1.93 16.86
C VAL A 112 -25.67 -1.95 18.12
N VAL A 113 -25.33 -2.80 19.10
CA VAL A 113 -26.03 -2.86 20.39
C VAL A 113 -25.93 -1.53 21.12
N GLU A 114 -24.76 -0.90 21.12
CA GLU A 114 -24.57 0.41 21.74
C GLU A 114 -25.41 1.51 21.05
N PHE A 115 -25.56 1.47 19.72
CA PHE A 115 -26.45 2.37 19.00
C PHE A 115 -27.89 2.28 19.51
N PHE A 116 -28.44 1.07 19.62
CA PHE A 116 -29.81 0.87 20.09
C PHE A 116 -29.98 1.24 21.57
N ARG A 117 -29.00 0.91 22.42
CA ARG A 117 -29.00 1.33 23.84
C ARG A 117 -29.00 2.86 23.98
N ARG A 118 -28.23 3.57 23.16
CA ARG A 118 -28.19 5.04 23.15
C ARG A 118 -29.42 5.66 22.49
N ARG A 119 -30.15 4.91 21.66
CA ARG A 119 -31.29 5.40 20.87
C ARG A 119 -32.49 4.42 20.97
N PRO A 120 -33.10 4.25 22.15
CA PRO A 120 -34.14 3.24 22.38
C PRO A 120 -35.40 3.46 21.52
N LYS A 121 -35.62 4.67 21.00
CA LYS A 121 -36.72 4.97 20.05
C LYS A 121 -36.72 4.05 18.82
N PHE A 122 -35.56 3.55 18.40
CA PHE A 122 -35.45 2.63 17.27
C PHE A 122 -35.90 1.20 17.60
N LEU A 123 -36.08 0.84 18.87
CA LEU A 123 -36.67 -0.44 19.30
C LEU A 123 -38.22 -0.44 19.23
N GLN A 124 -38.79 0.52 18.51
CA GLN A 124 -40.24 0.60 18.25
C GLN A 124 -41.07 0.53 19.53
N GLY A 125 -40.62 1.12 20.65
CA GLY A 125 -41.35 1.12 21.92
C GLY A 125 -41.25 -0.17 22.76
N THR A 126 -40.24 -1.00 22.50
CA THR A 126 -39.82 -2.10 23.40
C THR A 126 -38.54 -1.73 24.14
N ALA A 127 -38.31 -2.34 25.31
CA ALA A 127 -37.10 -2.10 26.10
C ALA A 127 -35.89 -2.86 25.54
N THR A 128 -36.13 -4.07 25.04
CA THR A 128 -35.10 -4.92 24.43
C THR A 128 -35.56 -5.56 23.12
N PRO A 129 -34.62 -5.98 22.24
CA PRO A 129 -34.93 -6.76 21.05
C PRO A 129 -35.67 -8.07 21.36
N ALA A 130 -35.33 -8.70 22.48
CA ALA A 130 -35.98 -9.93 22.96
C ALA A 130 -37.47 -9.71 23.24
N ASP A 131 -37.84 -8.57 23.86
CA ASP A 131 -39.25 -8.24 24.11
C ASP A 131 -40.08 -8.17 22.82
N LEU A 132 -39.46 -7.67 21.73
CA LEU A 132 -40.10 -7.55 20.42
C LEU A 132 -40.31 -8.92 19.79
N ALA A 133 -39.28 -9.79 19.82
CA ALA A 133 -39.36 -11.17 19.35
C ALA A 133 -40.39 -11.99 20.14
N ASP A 134 -40.39 -11.87 21.47
CA ASP A 134 -41.32 -12.55 22.36
C ASP A 134 -42.77 -12.10 22.14
N ARG A 135 -42.97 -10.79 21.90
CA ARG A 135 -44.31 -10.25 21.63
C ARG A 135 -44.89 -10.79 20.32
N ARG A 136 -44.05 -10.95 19.29
CA ARG A 136 -44.43 -11.62 18.05
C ARG A 136 -44.75 -13.09 18.28
N ALA A 137 -43.88 -13.82 18.98
CA ALA A 137 -44.07 -15.24 19.27
C ALA A 137 -45.41 -15.51 19.98
N ARG A 138 -45.78 -14.68 20.96
CA ARG A 138 -47.09 -14.77 21.65
C ARG A 138 -48.30 -14.57 20.72
N LEU A 139 -48.19 -13.72 19.69
CA LEU A 139 -49.29 -13.52 18.73
C LEU A 139 -49.42 -14.72 17.79
N VAL A 140 -48.30 -15.26 17.32
CA VAL A 140 -48.27 -16.46 16.47
C VAL A 140 -48.82 -17.68 17.22
N GLU A 141 -48.45 -17.86 18.50
CA GLU A 141 -48.98 -18.95 19.33
C GLU A 141 -50.50 -18.86 19.49
N ARG A 142 -51.04 -17.64 19.65
CA ARG A 142 -52.50 -17.41 19.73
C ARG A 142 -53.23 -17.70 18.42
N LEU A 143 -52.56 -17.54 17.28
CA LEU A 143 -53.13 -17.81 15.97
C LEU A 143 -53.35 -19.31 15.75
N GLY A 144 -52.49 -20.16 16.33
CA GLY A 144 -52.62 -21.61 16.28
C GLY A 144 -53.68 -22.21 17.22
N LYS A 145 -54.43 -21.38 17.98
CA LYS A 145 -55.47 -21.85 18.91
C LYS A 145 -56.87 -21.67 18.29
N ASP A 146 -57.77 -22.60 18.59
CA ASP A 146 -59.16 -22.53 18.15
C ASP A 146 -59.86 -21.27 18.69
N GLY A 147 -60.61 -20.58 17.83
CA GLY A 147 -61.28 -19.32 18.16
C GLY A 147 -60.38 -18.08 18.09
N ALA A 148 -59.31 -18.11 17.29
CA ALA A 148 -58.45 -16.96 17.07
C ALA A 148 -59.22 -15.72 16.56
N PRO A 149 -58.97 -14.52 17.13
CA PRO A 149 -59.58 -13.28 16.64
C PRO A 149 -59.25 -13.00 15.17
N ALA A 150 -60.22 -12.45 14.42
CA ALA A 150 -60.04 -12.15 12.99
C ALA A 150 -58.95 -11.09 12.72
N ASP A 151 -58.72 -10.16 13.66
CA ASP A 151 -57.70 -9.10 13.59
C ASP A 151 -56.27 -9.59 13.85
N LEU A 152 -56.09 -10.87 14.23
CA LEU A 152 -54.80 -11.36 14.69
C LEU A 152 -53.73 -11.39 13.57
N HIS A 153 -54.14 -11.69 12.34
CA HIS A 153 -53.26 -11.62 11.17
C HIS A 153 -52.72 -10.20 10.94
N GLU A 154 -53.61 -9.20 10.96
CA GLU A 154 -53.23 -7.79 10.78
C GLU A 154 -52.26 -7.33 11.87
N ARG A 155 -52.44 -7.81 13.11
CA ARG A 155 -51.54 -7.50 14.23
C ARG A 155 -50.18 -8.18 14.12
N ILE A 156 -50.12 -9.40 13.58
CA ILE A 156 -48.86 -10.09 13.28
C ILE A 156 -48.12 -9.32 12.18
N GLU A 157 -48.78 -8.97 11.09
CA GLU A 157 -48.19 -8.18 10.00
C GLU A 157 -47.68 -6.81 10.49
N ALA A 158 -48.44 -6.13 11.35
CA ALA A 158 -48.01 -4.87 11.94
C ALA A 158 -46.76 -5.03 12.83
N MET A 159 -46.58 -6.19 13.46
CA MET A 159 -45.39 -6.49 14.26
C MET A 159 -44.20 -6.89 13.39
N ASP A 160 -44.45 -7.64 12.32
CA ASP A 160 -43.44 -8.02 11.32
C ASP A 160 -42.84 -6.77 10.68
N ARG A 161 -43.66 -5.79 10.30
CA ARG A 161 -43.17 -4.48 9.81
C ARG A 161 -42.32 -3.74 10.83
N ARG A 162 -42.61 -3.85 12.13
CA ARG A 162 -41.81 -3.21 13.20
C ARG A 162 -40.48 -3.92 13.40
N ILE A 163 -40.46 -5.24 13.32
CA ILE A 163 -39.24 -6.06 13.40
C ILE A 163 -38.35 -5.78 12.21
N GLU A 164 -38.90 -5.81 10.99
CA GLU A 164 -38.19 -5.48 9.76
C GLU A 164 -37.54 -4.09 9.83
N ALA A 165 -38.25 -3.08 10.34
CA ALA A 165 -37.67 -1.75 10.55
C ALA A 165 -36.50 -1.73 11.55
N VAL A 166 -36.51 -2.58 12.58
CA VAL A 166 -35.38 -2.72 13.54
C VAL A 166 -34.21 -3.44 12.88
N GLU A 167 -34.48 -4.52 12.15
CA GLU A 167 -33.49 -5.34 11.43
C GLU A 167 -32.79 -4.54 10.32
N ASP A 168 -33.53 -3.69 9.59
CA ASP A 168 -32.99 -2.79 8.58
C ASP A 168 -32.00 -1.79 9.18
N VAL A 169 -32.36 -1.19 10.32
CA VAL A 169 -31.49 -0.25 11.04
C VAL A 169 -30.27 -0.98 11.60
N ALA A 170 -30.45 -2.18 12.16
CA ALA A 170 -29.37 -2.98 12.69
C ALA A 170 -28.38 -3.41 11.60
N SER A 171 -28.89 -3.87 10.46
CA SER A 171 -28.11 -4.26 9.29
C SER A 171 -27.35 -3.07 8.70
N HIS A 172 -27.98 -1.89 8.66
CA HIS A 172 -27.33 -0.66 8.22
C HIS A 172 -26.15 -0.26 9.12
N GLU A 173 -26.36 -0.24 10.44
CA GLU A 173 -25.29 0.09 11.39
C GLU A 173 -24.17 -0.97 11.37
N ALA A 174 -24.51 -2.26 11.23
CA ALA A 174 -23.53 -3.32 11.08
C ALA A 174 -22.69 -3.15 9.80
N LEU A 175 -23.33 -2.81 8.68
CA LEU A 175 -22.66 -2.53 7.41
C LEU A 175 -21.71 -1.33 7.53
N LYS A 176 -22.16 -0.25 8.19
CA LYS A 176 -21.33 0.94 8.43
C LYS A 176 -20.08 0.61 9.23
N VAL A 177 -20.23 -0.16 10.31
CA VAL A 177 -19.11 -0.60 11.15
C VAL A 177 -18.15 -1.51 10.37
N ALA A 178 -18.68 -2.41 9.54
CA ALA A 178 -17.88 -3.28 8.67
C ALA A 178 -17.09 -2.45 7.65
N PHE A 179 -17.70 -1.43 7.06
CA PHE A 179 -17.06 -0.49 6.14
C PHE A 179 -15.93 0.30 6.82
N GLU A 180 -16.17 0.88 8.00
CA GLU A 180 -15.14 1.62 8.74
C GLU A 180 -13.94 0.73 9.12
N ARG A 181 -14.20 -0.52 9.56
CA ARG A 181 -13.15 -1.50 9.84
C ARG A 181 -12.38 -1.88 8.59
N CYS A 182 -13.07 -2.06 7.46
CA CYS A 182 -12.44 -2.33 6.17
C CYS A 182 -11.54 -1.16 5.74
N LEU A 183 -12.05 0.07 5.77
CA LEU A 183 -11.29 1.25 5.40
C LEU A 183 -10.02 1.38 6.23
N ARG A 184 -10.10 1.19 7.56
CA ARG A 184 -8.93 1.24 8.44
C ARG A 184 -7.90 0.16 8.09
N ARG A 185 -8.36 -1.07 7.82
CA ARG A 185 -7.49 -2.17 7.38
C ARG A 185 -6.83 -1.88 6.04
N LEU A 186 -7.56 -1.29 5.10
CA LEU A 186 -7.04 -0.89 3.79
C LEU A 186 -5.98 0.21 3.91
N LEU A 187 -6.18 1.21 4.78
CA LEU A 187 -5.19 2.26 5.03
C LEU A 187 -3.89 1.68 5.61
N VAL A 188 -3.99 0.76 6.57
CA VAL A 188 -2.82 0.07 7.13
C VAL A 188 -2.12 -0.77 6.06
N ALA A 189 -2.87 -1.52 5.26
CA ALA A 189 -2.33 -2.33 4.17
C ALA A 189 -1.60 -1.46 3.13
N ALA A 190 -2.17 -0.32 2.76
CA ALA A 190 -1.57 0.62 1.82
C ALA A 190 -0.26 1.22 2.37
N ALA A 191 -0.21 1.58 3.66
CA ALA A 191 1.02 2.06 4.30
C ALA A 191 2.12 0.99 4.33
N VAL A 192 1.78 -0.26 4.67
CA VAL A 192 2.72 -1.38 4.67
C VAL A 192 3.22 -1.68 3.26
N ALA A 193 2.32 -1.67 2.26
CA ALA A 193 2.69 -1.82 0.87
C ALA A 193 3.66 -0.72 0.44
N ALA A 194 3.37 0.55 0.75
CA ALA A 194 4.24 1.69 0.43
C ALA A 194 5.67 1.51 0.98
N VAL A 195 5.81 1.07 2.23
CA VAL A 195 7.13 0.78 2.83
C VAL A 195 7.84 -0.36 2.08
N GLY A 196 7.13 -1.46 1.80
CA GLY A 196 7.68 -2.59 1.05
C GLY A 196 8.14 -2.20 -0.36
N ILE A 197 7.37 -1.34 -1.04
CA ILE A 197 7.68 -0.81 -2.37
C ILE A 197 8.93 0.07 -2.34
N VAL A 198 9.02 1.01 -1.39
CA VAL A 198 10.19 1.90 -1.26
C VAL A 198 11.45 1.07 -0.98
N ALA A 199 11.35 0.10 -0.08
CA ALA A 199 12.46 -0.82 0.22
C ALA A 199 12.87 -1.63 -1.02
N PHE A 200 11.89 -2.18 -1.74
CA PHE A 200 12.13 -2.90 -2.98
C PHE A 200 12.81 -2.01 -4.04
N ALA A 201 12.28 -0.81 -4.29
CA ALA A 201 12.80 0.11 -5.29
C ALA A 201 14.24 0.54 -4.99
N TRP A 202 14.54 0.85 -3.73
CA TRP A 202 15.90 1.18 -3.28
C TRP A 202 16.88 0.01 -3.47
N ALA A 203 16.42 -1.22 -3.19
CA ALA A 203 17.24 -2.40 -3.35
C ALA A 203 17.48 -2.78 -4.82
N ALA A 204 16.43 -2.69 -5.65
CA ALA A 204 16.45 -3.04 -7.07
C ALA A 204 17.19 -2.02 -7.95
N ASN A 205 17.28 -0.75 -7.51
CA ASN A 205 17.98 0.31 -8.22
C ASN A 205 19.17 0.83 -7.38
N PRO A 206 20.31 0.12 -7.38
CA PRO A 206 21.50 0.63 -6.73
C PRO A 206 21.96 1.95 -7.36
N PRO A 207 22.55 2.87 -6.57
CA PRO A 207 23.19 4.05 -7.14
C PRO A 207 24.18 3.59 -8.20
N ALA A 208 24.23 4.31 -9.32
CA ALA A 208 25.12 3.96 -10.42
C ALA A 208 26.55 3.81 -9.86
N LYS A 209 27.15 2.63 -10.07
CA LYS A 209 28.56 2.42 -9.77
C LYS A 209 29.32 3.36 -10.69
N THR A 210 29.83 4.48 -10.16
CA THR A 210 30.71 5.35 -10.92
C THR A 210 31.88 4.49 -11.39
N VAL A 211 32.00 4.27 -12.70
CA VAL A 211 33.11 3.52 -13.25
C VAL A 211 34.35 4.40 -13.08
N THR A 212 35.08 4.21 -12.00
CA THR A 212 36.40 4.81 -11.82
C THR A 212 37.34 4.07 -12.75
N ALA A 213 37.93 4.76 -13.73
CA ALA A 213 38.97 4.18 -14.56
C ALA A 213 40.14 3.74 -13.66
N ASP A 214 40.48 2.46 -13.67
CA ASP A 214 41.67 1.95 -12.97
C ASP A 214 42.85 2.00 -13.95
N LEU A 215 43.65 3.06 -13.82
CA LEU A 215 44.80 3.40 -14.67
C LEU A 215 46.10 3.35 -13.86
N ARG A 216 46.13 2.61 -12.74
CA ARG A 216 47.33 2.49 -11.89
C ARG A 216 48.48 1.90 -12.71
N ASN A 217 49.64 2.55 -12.66
CA ASN A 217 50.84 2.21 -13.44
C ASN A 217 50.65 2.22 -14.96
N ALA A 218 49.58 2.85 -15.47
CA ALA A 218 49.40 2.99 -16.91
C ALA A 218 50.51 3.86 -17.51
N ARG A 219 50.98 3.49 -18.71
CA ARG A 219 51.89 4.32 -19.50
C ARG A 219 51.07 5.21 -20.42
N LEU A 220 50.92 6.47 -20.04
CA LEU A 220 50.14 7.49 -20.74
C LEU A 220 51.06 8.62 -21.25
N SER A 221 52.35 8.34 -21.42
CA SER A 221 53.29 9.32 -21.93
C SER A 221 52.88 9.81 -23.32
N GLY A 222 52.80 11.13 -23.48
CA GLY A 222 52.37 11.78 -24.73
C GLY A 222 50.88 11.62 -25.07
N ALA A 223 50.06 11.13 -24.13
CA ALA A 223 48.64 10.93 -24.38
C ALA A 223 47.89 12.26 -24.57
N PHE A 224 46.98 12.29 -25.54
CA PHE A 224 46.02 13.38 -25.72
C PHE A 224 44.77 13.11 -24.88
N LEU A 225 44.66 13.80 -23.75
CA LEU A 225 43.58 13.64 -22.76
C LEU A 225 42.81 14.95 -22.54
N ARG A 226 42.79 15.82 -23.55
CA ARG A 226 42.04 17.09 -23.49
C ARG A 226 40.56 16.82 -23.22
N ASP A 227 39.97 17.61 -22.34
CA ASP A 227 38.56 17.53 -21.94
C ASP A 227 38.11 16.15 -21.42
N ALA A 228 39.06 15.29 -21.00
CA ALA A 228 38.74 13.96 -20.52
C ALA A 228 38.08 13.99 -19.12
N ASP A 229 37.01 13.20 -18.95
CA ASP A 229 36.44 12.93 -17.62
C ASP A 229 37.25 11.83 -16.92
N LEU A 230 38.14 12.25 -16.02
CA LEU A 230 38.99 11.38 -15.19
C LEU A 230 38.62 11.47 -13.71
N ARG A 231 37.40 11.93 -13.40
CA ARG A 231 36.93 12.06 -12.02
C ARG A 231 37.00 10.72 -11.29
N ASN A 232 37.57 10.74 -10.09
CA ASN A 232 37.77 9.54 -9.26
C ASN A 232 38.60 8.42 -9.91
N ALA A 233 39.31 8.67 -11.02
CA ALA A 233 40.19 7.68 -11.63
C ALA A 233 41.33 7.29 -10.66
N LYS A 234 41.79 6.04 -10.72
CA LYS A 234 42.96 5.59 -9.97
C LYS A 234 44.17 5.66 -10.88
N LEU A 235 45.01 6.67 -10.70
CA LEU A 235 46.20 6.94 -11.52
C LEU A 235 47.49 6.67 -10.75
N ASP A 236 47.44 6.01 -9.59
CA ASP A 236 48.65 5.79 -8.77
C ASP A 236 49.76 5.10 -9.58
N GLY A 237 50.94 5.71 -9.63
CA GLY A 237 52.10 5.24 -10.40
C GLY A 237 52.00 5.41 -11.91
N ALA A 238 50.95 6.06 -12.45
CA ALA A 238 50.83 6.30 -13.88
C ALA A 238 51.91 7.25 -14.39
N ASP A 239 52.37 7.01 -15.63
CA ASP A 239 53.31 7.88 -16.33
C ASP A 239 52.56 8.82 -17.28
N LEU A 240 52.48 10.10 -16.92
CA LEU A 240 51.84 11.16 -17.71
C LEU A 240 52.86 12.07 -18.39
N THR A 241 54.11 11.61 -18.57
CA THR A 241 55.18 12.41 -19.17
C THR A 241 54.78 12.92 -20.57
N GLY A 242 54.70 14.23 -20.76
CA GLY A 242 54.33 14.84 -22.04
C GLY A 242 52.84 14.74 -22.41
N ALA A 243 51.98 14.23 -21.50
CA ALA A 243 50.55 14.15 -21.77
C ALA A 243 49.88 15.53 -21.73
N ASP A 244 48.79 15.67 -22.47
CA ASP A 244 48.01 16.90 -22.54
C ASP A 244 46.65 16.71 -21.86
N LEU A 245 46.49 17.27 -20.66
CA LEU A 245 45.27 17.20 -19.86
C LEU A 245 44.43 18.48 -19.94
N THR A 246 44.67 19.37 -20.91
CA THR A 246 43.94 20.67 -21.00
C THR A 246 42.43 20.44 -20.94
N GLY A 247 41.74 21.04 -19.97
CA GLY A 247 40.29 20.87 -19.78
C GLY A 247 39.83 19.57 -19.11
N ALA A 248 40.74 18.63 -18.81
CA ALA A 248 40.39 17.37 -18.15
C ALA A 248 39.95 17.58 -16.69
N ASP A 249 38.97 16.82 -16.22
CA ASP A 249 38.54 16.86 -14.83
C ASP A 249 39.13 15.68 -14.04
N LEU A 250 40.10 15.96 -13.16
CA LEU A 250 40.71 14.97 -12.27
C LEU A 250 40.18 15.06 -10.83
N THR A 251 39.00 15.68 -10.61
CA THR A 251 38.41 15.82 -9.28
C THR A 251 38.25 14.46 -8.61
N GLY A 252 38.87 14.30 -7.43
CA GLY A 252 38.82 13.06 -6.64
C GLY A 252 39.70 11.91 -7.17
N ALA A 253 40.52 12.12 -8.21
CA ALA A 253 41.43 11.10 -8.71
C ALA A 253 42.55 10.78 -7.69
N SER A 254 42.98 9.52 -7.64
CA SER A 254 44.14 9.09 -6.84
C SER A 254 45.41 9.26 -7.66
N LEU A 255 46.33 10.12 -7.21
CA LEU A 255 47.50 10.59 -7.98
C LEU A 255 48.84 10.24 -7.30
N THR A 256 48.87 9.21 -6.47
CA THR A 256 50.06 8.86 -5.69
C THR A 256 51.18 8.39 -6.62
N LYS A 257 52.38 8.99 -6.53
CA LYS A 257 53.55 8.63 -7.35
C LYS A 257 53.30 8.69 -8.87
N VAL A 258 52.38 9.53 -9.31
CA VAL A 258 52.26 9.85 -10.75
C VAL A 258 53.53 10.55 -11.21
N VAL A 259 54.00 10.20 -12.41
CA VAL A 259 55.12 10.89 -13.06
C VAL A 259 54.57 12.06 -13.86
N TRP A 260 54.86 13.27 -13.38
CA TRP A 260 54.55 14.52 -14.04
C TRP A 260 55.84 15.09 -14.61
N SER A 261 55.99 15.07 -15.92
CA SER A 261 57.13 15.72 -16.57
C SER A 261 56.70 16.20 -17.94
N ARG A 262 56.83 17.49 -18.20
CA ARG A 262 56.30 18.15 -19.40
C ARG A 262 54.81 17.87 -19.66
N THR A 263 54.05 17.54 -18.62
CA THR A 263 52.60 17.33 -18.69
C THR A 263 51.90 18.69 -18.69
N THR A 264 50.97 18.91 -19.63
CA THR A 264 50.06 20.06 -19.57
C THR A 264 48.92 19.73 -18.62
N CYS A 265 48.74 20.52 -17.57
CA CYS A 265 47.73 20.36 -16.54
C CYS A 265 46.33 20.81 -17.03
N PRO A 266 45.24 20.40 -16.35
CA PRO A 266 43.88 20.82 -16.65
C PRO A 266 43.62 22.31 -16.92
N ASP A 267 44.28 23.20 -16.18
CA ASP A 267 44.16 24.65 -16.36
C ASP A 267 45.05 25.22 -17.48
N GLY A 268 45.77 24.37 -18.20
CA GLY A 268 46.69 24.73 -19.28
C GLY A 268 48.12 25.04 -18.83
N SER A 269 48.41 25.05 -17.53
CA SER A 269 49.79 25.21 -17.01
C SER A 269 50.64 23.97 -17.27
N VAL A 270 51.98 24.09 -17.19
CA VAL A 270 52.89 22.95 -17.39
C VAL A 270 53.43 22.48 -16.05
N SER A 271 53.34 21.17 -15.79
CA SER A 271 53.78 20.54 -14.53
C SER A 271 55.23 20.87 -14.12
N ASP A 272 56.16 21.03 -15.06
CA ASP A 272 57.56 21.38 -14.78
C ASP A 272 57.70 22.78 -14.16
N GLU A 273 56.78 23.69 -14.49
CA GLU A 273 56.71 25.04 -13.91
C GLU A 273 56.00 25.03 -12.55
N ASN A 274 55.23 23.98 -12.27
CA ASN A 274 54.43 23.78 -11.06
C ASN A 274 55.09 22.80 -10.08
N ALA A 275 56.39 22.98 -9.82
CA ALA A 275 57.17 22.11 -8.93
C ALA A 275 57.18 20.61 -9.32
N GLY A 276 57.01 20.30 -10.61
CA GLY A 276 57.00 18.93 -11.12
C GLY A 276 55.72 18.18 -10.80
N THR A 277 54.57 18.88 -10.72
CA THR A 277 53.27 18.24 -10.50
C THR A 277 52.11 19.07 -11.06
N CYS A 278 50.99 18.43 -11.39
CA CYS A 278 49.71 19.12 -11.62
C CYS A 278 48.87 19.25 -10.35
N GLN A 279 49.37 18.83 -9.18
CA GLN A 279 48.65 18.96 -7.92
C GLN A 279 48.39 20.44 -7.61
N GLY A 280 47.12 20.81 -7.40
CA GLY A 280 46.67 22.21 -7.29
C GLY A 280 46.12 22.81 -8.57
N HIS A 281 46.34 22.14 -9.71
CA HIS A 281 45.92 22.53 -11.06
C HIS A 281 45.04 21.43 -11.70
N LEU A 282 44.27 20.70 -10.88
CA LEU A 282 43.56 19.47 -11.26
C LEU A 282 42.14 19.68 -11.78
N SER A 283 41.67 20.93 -11.76
CA SER A 283 40.37 21.32 -12.26
C SER A 283 40.56 22.22 -13.49
N PRO A 284 39.68 22.14 -14.50
CA PRO A 284 39.69 23.08 -15.61
C PRO A 284 39.54 24.51 -15.06
N GLY A 285 40.38 25.42 -15.56
CA GLY A 285 40.36 26.84 -15.23
C GLY A 285 39.21 27.60 -15.87
#